data_AF-A0A4U8UF25-F1
#
_entry.id   AF-A0A4U8UF25-F1
#
_cell.length_a   1.000
_cell.length_b   1.000
_cell.length_c   1.000
_cell.angle_alpha   90.00
_cell.angle_beta   90.00
_cell.angle_gamma   90.00
#
_symmetry.space_group_name_H-M   'P 1'
#
loop_
_entity.id
_entity.type
_entity.pdbx_description
1 polymer ?
#
loop_
_entity_poly.entity_id
_entity_poly.type
_entity_poly.pdbx_seq_one_letter_code
_entity_poly.pdbx_strand_id
1 'polypeptide(L)'
;MNNKLLLFIIACVCYLFYMQIKDLKNALNGVKKDTANILVVNSLLKDRLDIKDKEIENRNFQIAKYNANFEAFNGTACMQCHLQSERLLPYPNKELDLENYIKVVRQGIQGVMPSYVDSPKKGSKDITDSELRRQFKILKSLENSINKS
;
A
#
# COMPACT_ATOMS: atom_id res chain seq x y z
N MET A 1 7.02 24.04 79.42
CA MET A 1 7.38 22.81 78.66
C MET A 1 6.55 22.62 77.38
N ASN A 2 5.32 23.11 77.32
CA ASN A 2 4.38 22.82 76.22
C ASN A 2 4.76 23.42 74.84
N ASN A 3 5.37 24.61 74.75
CA ASN A 3 5.70 25.21 73.46
C ASN A 3 6.84 24.50 72.70
N LYS A 4 7.85 23.96 73.41
CA LYS A 4 8.94 23.22 72.77
C LYS A 4 8.46 21.87 72.21
N LEU A 5 7.56 21.21 72.94
CA LEU A 5 6.91 19.98 72.50
C LEU A 5 6.00 20.22 71.28
N LEU A 6 5.21 21.31 71.30
CA LEU A 6 4.34 21.69 70.18
C LEU A 6 5.13 21.97 68.89
N LEU A 7 6.25 22.71 68.99
CA LEU A 7 7.13 23.00 67.86
C LEU A 7 7.76 21.71 67.29
N PHE A 8 8.13 20.77 68.15
CA PHE A 8 8.66 19.48 67.72
C PHE A 8 7.61 18.66 66.95
N ILE A 9 6.37 18.61 67.45
CA ILE A 9 5.26 17.91 66.77
C ILE A 9 4.98 18.54 65.40
N ILE A 10 4.93 19.88 65.31
CA ILE A 10 4.71 20.59 64.04
C ILE A 10 5.85 20.29 63.06
N ALA A 11 7.10 20.30 63.51
CA ALA A 11 8.26 19.96 62.68
C ALA A 11 8.20 18.52 62.15
N CYS A 12 7.80 17.56 62.99
CA CYS A 12 7.60 16.17 62.57
C CYS A 12 6.48 16.04 61.53
N VAL A 13 5.35 16.72 61.71
CA VAL A 13 4.24 16.70 60.75
C VAL A 13 4.66 17.32 59.42
N CYS A 14 5.33 18.47 59.44
CA CYS A 14 5.86 19.10 58.22
C CYS A 14 6.86 18.20 57.49
N TYR A 15 7.73 17.50 58.22
CA TYR A 15 8.69 16.56 57.64
C TYR A 15 8.00 15.36 56.97
N LEU A 16 7.01 14.75 57.63
CA LEU A 16 6.23 13.66 57.05
C LEU A 16 5.46 14.09 55.81
N PHE A 17 4.86 15.29 55.85
CA PHE A 17 4.16 15.86 54.70
C PHE A 17 5.10 16.14 53.52
N TYR A 18 6.31 16.65 53.80
CA TYR A 18 7.35 16.84 52.79
C TYR A 18 7.75 15.51 52.12
N MET A 19 7.94 14.45 52.90
CA MET A 19 8.27 13.13 52.36
C MET A 19 7.16 12.58 51.46
N GLN A 20 5.89 12.73 51.85
CA GLN A 20 4.74 12.32 51.02
C GLN A 20 4.68 13.10 49.70
N ILE A 21 4.91 14.42 49.73
CA ILE A 21 4.94 15.25 48.51
C ILE A 21 6.10 14.84 47.59
N LYS A 22 7.27 14.55 48.18
CA LYS A 22 8.46 14.13 47.43
C LYS A 22 8.22 12.80 46.71
N ASP A 23 7.64 11.82 47.39
CA ASP A 23 7.34 10.51 46.81
C ASP A 23 6.27 10.61 45.71
N LEU A 24 5.24 11.44 45.93
CA LEU A 24 4.21 11.71 44.92
C LEU A 24 4.82 12.36 43.66
N LYS A 25 5.73 13.32 43.83
CA LYS A 25 6.42 13.98 42.71
C LYS A 25 7.30 13.01 41.93
N ASN A 26 8.00 12.11 42.63
CA ASN A 26 8.80 11.07 42.00
C ASN A 26 7.94 10.08 41.21
N ALA A 27 6.81 9.62 41.78
CA ALA A 27 5.86 8.76 41.09
C ALA A 27 5.26 9.44 39.85
N LEU A 28 4.86 10.71 39.96
CA LEU A 28 4.33 11.49 38.83
C LEU A 28 5.36 11.64 37.70
N ASN A 29 6.63 11.87 38.05
CA ASN A 29 7.70 11.95 37.07
C ASN A 29 7.98 10.59 36.39
N GLY A 30 7.89 9.48 37.13
CA GLY A 30 7.94 8.13 36.56
C GLY A 30 6.83 7.89 35.55
N VAL A 31 5.57 8.18 35.92
CA VAL A 31 4.41 8.04 35.04
C VAL A 31 4.53 8.91 33.78
N LYS A 32 5.04 10.14 33.89
CA LYS A 32 5.27 11.01 32.72
C LYS A 32 6.32 10.42 31.77
N LYS A 33 7.40 9.86 32.32
CA LYS A 33 8.45 9.20 31.53
C LYS A 33 7.91 7.96 30.82
N ASP A 34 7.13 7.14 31.51
CA ASP A 34 6.54 5.93 30.95
C ASP A 34 5.50 6.26 29.88
N THR A 35 4.66 7.27 30.11
CA THR A 35 3.72 7.78 29.10
C THR A 35 4.46 8.27 27.85
N ALA A 36 5.55 9.03 28.01
CA ALA A 36 6.35 9.50 26.88
C ALA A 36 6.97 8.33 26.10
N ASN A 37 7.50 7.33 26.80
CA ASN A 37 8.06 6.12 26.18
C ASN A 37 6.99 5.32 25.41
N ILE A 38 5.81 5.14 26.00
CA ILE A 38 4.66 4.47 25.35
C ILE A 38 4.25 5.21 24.07
N LEU A 39 4.22 6.54 24.12
CA LEU A 39 3.80 7.36 22.98
C LEU A 39 4.80 7.26 21.81
N VAL A 40 6.11 7.25 22.11
CA VAL A 40 7.17 7.03 21.11
C VAL A 40 7.13 5.61 20.54
N VAL A 41 6.92 4.59 21.37
CA VAL A 41 6.79 3.21 20.89
C VAL A 41 5.55 3.06 20.00
N ASN A 42 4.42 3.65 20.38
CA ASN A 42 3.21 3.63 19.57
C ASN A 42 3.38 4.35 18.22
N SER A 43 4.10 5.48 18.18
CA SER A 43 4.37 6.15 16.90
C SER A 43 5.25 5.29 15.98
N LEU A 44 6.30 4.66 16.52
CA LEU A 44 7.17 3.77 15.74
C LEU A 44 6.44 2.51 15.24
N LEU A 45 5.53 1.96 16.04
CA LEU A 45 4.69 0.84 15.64
C LEU A 45 3.72 1.25 14.53
N LYS A 46 3.10 2.42 14.65
CA LYS A 46 2.23 2.98 13.62
C LYS A 46 2.98 3.15 12.29
N ASP A 47 4.16 3.76 12.31
CA ASP A 47 4.96 3.95 11.09
C ASP A 47 5.32 2.62 10.42
N ARG A 48 5.66 1.58 11.21
CA ARG A 48 5.92 0.23 10.67
C ARG A 48 4.68 -0.43 10.10
N LEU A 49 3.52 -0.22 10.72
CA LEU A 49 2.24 -0.73 10.21
C LEU A 49 1.89 -0.04 8.89
N ASP A 50 1.98 1.29 8.83
CA ASP A 50 1.72 2.07 7.62
C ASP A 50 2.63 1.66 6.46
N ILE A 51 3.91 1.35 6.72
CA ILE A 51 4.84 0.83 5.71
C ILE A 51 4.39 -0.55 5.20
N LYS A 52 4.01 -1.46 6.11
CA LYS A 52 3.55 -2.80 5.75
C LYS A 52 2.24 -2.77 4.97
N ASP A 53 1.31 -1.91 5.36
CA ASP A 53 0.03 -1.77 4.68
C ASP A 53 0.23 -1.28 3.23
N LYS A 54 1.13 -0.29 3.03
CA LYS A 54 1.53 0.14 1.68
C LYS A 54 2.20 -0.98 0.87
N GLU A 55 3.03 -1.79 1.52
CA GLU A 55 3.68 -2.92 0.84
C GLU A 55 2.66 -3.99 0.43
N ILE A 56 1.70 -4.31 1.30
CA ILE A 56 0.60 -5.24 1.02
C ILE A 56 -0.28 -4.71 -0.11
N GLU A 57 -0.65 -3.44 -0.07
CA GLU A 57 -1.42 -2.78 -1.11
C GLU A 57 -0.72 -2.86 -2.48
N ASN A 58 0.58 -2.55 -2.52
CA ASN A 58 1.37 -2.67 -3.75
C ASN A 58 1.44 -4.12 -4.26
N ARG A 59 1.58 -5.11 -3.37
CA ARG A 59 1.56 -6.53 -3.77
C ARG A 59 0.20 -6.94 -4.33
N ASN A 60 -0.88 -6.57 -3.66
CA ASN A 60 -2.25 -6.84 -4.11
C ASN A 60 -2.51 -6.18 -5.48
N PHE A 61 -1.99 -4.98 -5.68
CA PHE A 61 -2.04 -4.29 -6.95
C PHE A 61 -1.30 -5.03 -8.07
N GLN A 62 -0.08 -5.51 -7.83
CA GLN A 62 0.66 -6.31 -8.82
C GLN A 62 -0.06 -7.62 -9.14
N ILE A 63 -0.68 -8.26 -8.15
CA ILE A 63 -1.50 -9.47 -8.33
C ILE A 63 -2.74 -9.15 -9.19
N ALA A 64 -3.44 -8.04 -8.91
CA ALA A 64 -4.60 -7.62 -9.69
C ALA A 64 -4.22 -7.33 -11.15
N LYS A 65 -3.07 -6.68 -11.39
CA LYS A 65 -2.50 -6.51 -12.72
C LYS A 65 -2.24 -7.85 -13.40
N TYR A 66 -1.53 -8.75 -12.73
CA TYR A 66 -1.23 -10.08 -13.27
C TYR A 66 -2.52 -10.83 -13.67
N ASN A 67 -3.51 -10.86 -12.79
CA ASN A 67 -4.78 -11.56 -13.02
C ASN A 67 -5.56 -10.95 -14.20
N ALA A 68 -5.61 -9.62 -14.32
CA ALA A 68 -6.28 -8.97 -15.44
C ALA A 68 -5.57 -9.25 -16.78
N ASN A 69 -4.23 -9.26 -16.81
CA ASN A 69 -3.49 -9.63 -18.02
C ASN A 69 -3.69 -11.11 -18.37
N PHE A 70 -3.71 -11.99 -17.36
CA PHE A 70 -4.01 -13.40 -17.55
C PHE A 70 -5.40 -13.58 -18.16
N GLU A 71 -6.43 -12.93 -17.60
CA GLU A 71 -7.81 -13.04 -18.10
C GLU A 71 -7.99 -12.43 -19.49
N ALA A 72 -7.38 -11.28 -19.75
CA ALA A 72 -7.41 -10.63 -21.05
C ALA A 72 -6.77 -11.53 -22.11
N PHE A 73 -5.55 -11.98 -21.85
CA PHE A 73 -4.73 -12.68 -22.84
C PHE A 73 -4.87 -14.18 -22.84
N ASN A 74 -5.70 -14.77 -21.97
CA ASN A 74 -5.84 -16.22 -21.84
C ASN A 74 -6.03 -16.90 -23.21
N GLY A 75 -5.17 -17.87 -23.52
CA GLY A 75 -5.23 -18.62 -24.78
C GLY A 75 -4.66 -17.88 -26.00
N THR A 76 -4.00 -16.73 -25.82
CA THR A 76 -3.35 -15.96 -26.90
C THR A 76 -1.83 -15.94 -26.74
N ALA A 77 -1.11 -15.72 -27.85
CA ALA A 77 0.35 -15.55 -27.82
C ALA A 77 0.81 -14.33 -26.98
N CYS A 78 -0.09 -13.37 -26.71
CA CYS A 78 0.19 -12.19 -25.90
C CYS A 78 0.65 -12.54 -24.47
N MET A 79 0.20 -13.69 -23.91
CA MET A 79 0.59 -14.14 -22.56
C MET A 79 2.09 -14.35 -22.41
N GLN A 80 2.78 -14.73 -23.48
CA GLN A 80 4.22 -15.03 -23.43
C GLN A 80 5.05 -13.82 -23.00
N CYS A 81 4.57 -12.62 -23.32
CA CYS A 81 5.22 -11.36 -22.98
C CYS A 81 4.48 -10.61 -21.87
N HIS A 82 3.15 -10.57 -21.90
CA HIS A 82 2.36 -9.71 -20.99
C HIS A 82 1.98 -10.37 -19.65
N LEU A 83 2.61 -11.48 -19.29
CA LEU A 83 2.58 -12.03 -17.92
C LEU A 83 3.90 -11.84 -17.17
N GLN A 84 4.90 -11.25 -17.83
CA GLN A 84 6.15 -10.85 -17.19
C GLN A 84 5.91 -9.56 -16.40
N SER A 85 6.46 -9.45 -15.19
CA SER A 85 6.25 -8.33 -14.25
C SER A 85 6.46 -6.96 -14.88
N GLU A 86 7.45 -6.82 -15.76
CA GLU A 86 7.81 -5.55 -16.41
C GLU A 86 6.89 -5.15 -17.58
N ARG A 87 6.06 -6.09 -18.06
CA ARG A 87 5.22 -5.93 -19.26
C ARG A 87 3.72 -6.07 -18.97
N LEU A 88 3.34 -6.05 -17.69
CA LEU A 88 1.95 -6.05 -17.25
C LEU A 88 1.27 -4.73 -17.64
N LEU A 89 0.16 -4.84 -18.35
CA LEU A 89 -0.72 -3.71 -18.64
C LEU A 89 -1.73 -3.48 -17.50
N PRO A 90 -2.30 -2.28 -17.33
CA PRO A 90 -1.90 -1.01 -17.93
C PRO A 90 -0.51 -0.55 -17.46
N TYR A 91 0.22 0.16 -18.35
CA TYR A 91 1.46 0.83 -17.98
C TYR A 91 1.15 2.07 -17.12
N PRO A 92 1.99 2.38 -16.11
CA PRO A 92 1.82 3.58 -15.33
C PRO A 92 1.86 4.83 -16.22
N ASN A 93 0.97 5.79 -15.97
CA ASN A 93 0.87 7.08 -16.66
C ASN A 93 0.62 6.99 -18.17
N LYS A 94 0.05 5.88 -18.66
CA LYS A 94 -0.43 5.76 -20.05
C LYS A 94 -1.90 5.38 -20.03
N GLU A 95 -2.75 6.29 -20.50
CA GLU A 95 -4.15 5.96 -20.72
C GLU A 95 -4.30 4.90 -21.80
N LEU A 96 -5.09 3.89 -21.48
CA LEU A 96 -5.55 2.92 -22.46
C LEU A 96 -6.72 3.51 -23.25
N ASP A 97 -6.46 3.85 -24.51
CA ASP A 97 -7.48 4.12 -25.51
C ASP A 97 -7.67 2.92 -26.45
N LEU A 98 -8.92 2.66 -26.86
CA LEU A 98 -9.26 1.47 -27.64
C LEU A 98 -8.68 1.52 -29.05
N GLU A 99 -8.75 2.67 -29.72
CA GLU A 99 -8.23 2.82 -31.09
C GLU A 99 -6.72 2.66 -31.10
N ASN A 100 -6.04 3.30 -30.14
CA ASN A 100 -4.60 3.15 -29.96
C ASN A 100 -4.20 1.71 -29.60
N TYR A 101 -4.97 1.04 -28.73
CA TYR A 101 -4.72 -0.36 -28.38
C TYR A 101 -4.79 -1.27 -29.61
N ILE A 102 -5.86 -1.18 -30.39
CA ILE A 102 -6.02 -1.96 -31.62
C ILE A 102 -4.89 -1.64 -32.59
N LYS A 103 -4.60 -0.34 -32.81
CA LYS A 103 -3.53 0.10 -33.71
C LYS A 103 -2.18 -0.50 -33.35
N VAL A 104 -1.80 -0.49 -32.06
CA VAL A 104 -0.52 -1.07 -31.60
C VAL A 104 -0.47 -2.57 -31.83
N VAL A 105 -1.56 -3.30 -31.56
CA VAL A 105 -1.59 -4.75 -31.78
C VAL A 105 -1.52 -5.10 -33.28
N ARG A 106 -2.16 -4.30 -34.13
CA ARG A 106 -2.13 -4.47 -35.60
C ARG A 106 -0.77 -4.11 -36.21
N GLN A 107 -0.16 -3.02 -35.77
CA GLN A 107 1.12 -2.54 -36.31
C GLN A 107 2.32 -3.27 -35.69
N GLY A 108 2.18 -3.77 -34.47
CA GLY A 108 3.29 -4.23 -33.65
C GLY A 108 4.22 -3.08 -33.26
N ILE A 109 5.31 -3.42 -32.58
CA ILE A 109 6.40 -2.51 -32.24
C ILE A 109 7.68 -3.17 -32.72
N GLN A 110 8.40 -2.51 -33.63
CA GLN A 110 9.61 -3.06 -34.25
C GLN A 110 10.61 -3.55 -33.17
N GLY A 111 10.97 -4.83 -33.23
CA GLY A 111 11.91 -5.46 -32.31
C GLY A 111 11.38 -5.77 -30.90
N VAL A 112 10.13 -5.42 -30.58
CA VAL A 112 9.55 -5.56 -29.23
C VAL A 112 8.27 -6.40 -29.23
N MET A 113 7.36 -6.13 -30.16
CA MET A 113 6.04 -6.77 -30.24
C MET A 113 5.71 -7.12 -31.70
N PRO A 114 5.34 -8.38 -32.01
CA PRO A 114 4.90 -8.73 -33.36
C PRO A 114 3.57 -8.05 -33.72
N SER A 115 3.35 -7.85 -35.00
CA SER A 115 2.04 -7.45 -35.54
C SER A 115 1.10 -8.65 -35.63
N TYR A 116 -0.18 -8.40 -35.38
CA TYR A 116 -1.25 -9.39 -35.49
C TYR A 116 -2.30 -8.99 -36.53
N VAL A 117 -2.77 -9.95 -37.30
CA VAL A 117 -3.71 -9.76 -38.41
C VAL A 117 -5.15 -10.00 -37.95
N ASP A 118 -6.09 -9.22 -38.52
CA ASP A 118 -7.50 -9.44 -38.28
C ASP A 118 -7.95 -10.63 -39.13
N SER A 119 -8.15 -11.76 -38.47
CA SER A 119 -8.47 -13.01 -39.14
C SER A 119 -9.36 -13.85 -38.24
N PRO A 120 -10.45 -14.42 -38.78
CA PRO A 120 -11.30 -15.36 -38.05
C PRO A 120 -10.68 -16.76 -37.95
N LYS A 121 -9.53 -17.02 -38.61
CA LYS A 121 -8.81 -18.29 -38.53
C LYS A 121 -7.98 -18.31 -37.25
N LYS A 122 -7.76 -19.50 -36.65
CA LYS A 122 -6.92 -19.65 -35.44
C LYS A 122 -5.45 -19.91 -35.81
N GLY A 123 -4.82 -18.97 -36.49
CA GLY A 123 -3.36 -18.94 -36.66
C GLY A 123 -2.66 -18.29 -35.46
N SER A 124 -1.35 -18.49 -35.33
CA SER A 124 -0.55 -17.91 -34.22
C SER A 124 -0.48 -16.37 -34.23
N LYS A 125 -0.81 -15.74 -35.35
CA LYS A 125 -0.83 -14.28 -35.54
C LYS A 125 -2.24 -13.70 -35.75
N ASP A 126 -3.26 -14.56 -35.65
CA ASP A 126 -4.63 -14.15 -35.91
C ASP A 126 -5.29 -13.73 -34.60
N ILE A 127 -5.83 -12.52 -34.57
CA ILE A 127 -6.66 -12.02 -33.47
C ILE A 127 -7.76 -11.15 -34.04
N THR A 128 -9.00 -11.40 -33.64
CA THR A 128 -10.14 -10.64 -34.13
C THR A 128 -10.30 -9.32 -33.40
N ASP A 129 -10.91 -8.33 -34.04
CA ASP A 129 -11.24 -7.06 -33.40
C ASP A 129 -12.17 -7.23 -32.17
N SER A 130 -13.03 -8.26 -32.17
CA SER A 130 -13.90 -8.58 -31.03
C SER A 130 -13.08 -9.10 -29.83
N GLU A 131 -12.06 -9.92 -30.06
CA GLU A 131 -11.12 -10.37 -29.03
C GLU A 131 -10.31 -9.20 -28.47
N LEU A 132 -9.82 -8.30 -29.34
CA LEU A 132 -9.11 -7.09 -28.91
C LEU A 132 -9.99 -6.18 -28.05
N ARG A 133 -11.25 -5.99 -28.42
CA ARG A 133 -12.22 -5.22 -27.62
C ARG A 133 -12.51 -5.87 -26.28
N ARG A 134 -12.63 -7.21 -26.22
CA ARG A 134 -12.79 -7.95 -24.96
C ARG A 134 -11.57 -7.74 -24.06
N GLN A 135 -10.36 -7.94 -24.60
CA GLN A 135 -9.10 -7.73 -23.89
C GLN A 135 -9.01 -6.32 -23.33
N PHE A 136 -9.25 -5.32 -24.18
CA PHE A 136 -9.24 -3.91 -23.80
C PHE A 136 -10.22 -3.63 -22.65
N LYS A 137 -11.44 -4.16 -22.71
CA LYS A 137 -12.45 -3.94 -21.66
C LYS A 137 -12.00 -4.47 -20.30
N ILE A 138 -11.34 -5.63 -20.26
CA ILE A 138 -10.79 -6.22 -19.04
C ILE A 138 -9.68 -5.31 -18.47
N LEU A 139 -8.73 -4.91 -19.31
CA LEU A 139 -7.62 -4.03 -18.91
C LEU A 139 -8.11 -2.63 -18.47
N LYS A 140 -9.09 -2.07 -19.17
CA LYS A 140 -9.69 -0.75 -18.87
C LYS A 140 -10.49 -0.77 -17.57
N SER A 141 -11.15 -1.89 -17.26
CA SER A 141 -11.83 -2.08 -15.98
C SER A 141 -10.85 -2.01 -14.81
N LEU A 142 -9.67 -2.62 -14.96
CA LEU A 142 -8.61 -2.50 -13.97
C LEU A 142 -8.09 -1.06 -13.84
N GLU A 143 -7.77 -0.40 -14.96
CA GLU A 143 -7.32 1.02 -14.95
C GLU A 143 -8.31 1.93 -14.22
N ASN A 144 -9.61 1.77 -14.47
CA ASN A 144 -10.66 2.55 -13.80
C ASN A 144 -10.79 2.23 -12.31
N SER A 145 -10.53 0.99 -11.89
CA SER A 145 -10.51 0.65 -10.46
C SER A 145 -9.34 1.29 -9.73
N ILE A 146 -8.20 1.43 -10.41
CA ILE A 146 -6.98 2.06 -9.88
C ILE A 146 -7.15 3.57 -9.74
N ASN A 147 -7.73 4.24 -10.75
CA ASN A 147 -7.89 5.71 -10.71
C ASN A 147 -9.01 6.19 -9.76
N LYS A 148 -9.78 5.26 -9.17
CA LYS A 148 -10.86 5.56 -8.21
C LYS A 148 -10.48 5.31 -6.75
N SER A 149 -9.42 4.54 -6.49
CA SER A 149 -8.85 4.34 -5.15
C SER A 149 -7.87 5.45 -4.81
#